data_AF-A0A7V3VYR8-F1
#
_entry.id   AF-A0A7V3VYR8-F1
#
_cell.length_a   1.000
_cell.length_b   1.000
_cell.length_c   1.000
_cell.angle_alpha   90.00
_cell.angle_beta   90.00
_cell.angle_gamma   90.00
#
_symmetry.space_group_name_H-M   'P 1'
#
loop_
_entity.id
_entity.type
_entity.pdbx_description
1 polymer ?
#
loop_
_entity_poly.entity_id
_entity_poly.type
_entity_poly.pdbx_seq_one_letter_code
_entity_poly.pdbx_strand_id
1 'polypeptide(L)'
;MLESVRQGLVRRFVLLSTLSVPSEPTPKAVYTPPPQPRNRLGPRWKNALLALIGLPWQRRLARAALYVPRIRWWENQFDTFSDEELKTYSLRLRGRARGGEALNKLIPEAFGLVCVAAKRHLGLRPFDVQLAAGVIMHQGGLAELATGEGKTLCATLPAYLNALEGKGVHVTTVNDYLARRDAEMMGPIYKALGLSVGVIQMSMAEQERHPIYRCDITYGTAS
;
A
#
# COMPACT_ATOMS: atom_id res chain seq x y z
N MET A 1 -62.69 49.58 -8.96
CA MET A 1 -61.59 50.33 -8.34
C MET A 1 -60.88 49.37 -7.39
N LEU A 2 -60.35 48.22 -7.83
CA LEU A 2 -59.39 48.01 -8.92
C LEU A 2 -58.25 49.02 -8.86
N GLU A 3 -57.05 48.45 -8.72
CA GLU A 3 -55.75 49.04 -9.01
C GLU A 3 -55.23 50.09 -8.03
N SER A 4 -53.98 49.91 -7.59
CA SER A 4 -53.07 50.95 -7.10
C SER A 4 -52.50 50.83 -5.68
N VAL A 5 -52.48 49.65 -5.04
CA VAL A 5 -51.50 49.40 -3.95
C VAL A 5 -50.76 48.06 -4.10
N ARG A 6 -50.94 47.38 -5.25
CA ARG A 6 -49.97 46.41 -5.77
C ARG A 6 -48.88 47.18 -6.51
N GLN A 7 -47.83 47.66 -5.84
CA GLN A 7 -46.54 47.98 -6.51
C GLN A 7 -45.36 48.35 -5.59
N GLY A 8 -45.46 48.25 -4.26
CA GLY A 8 -44.37 48.71 -3.37
C GLY A 8 -43.37 47.65 -2.88
N LEU A 9 -43.67 46.35 -2.99
CA LEU A 9 -42.91 45.33 -2.24
C LEU A 9 -42.60 44.06 -3.04
N VAL A 10 -42.30 44.20 -4.33
CA VAL A 10 -41.79 43.10 -5.15
C VAL A 10 -40.66 43.64 -6.01
N ARG A 11 -39.45 43.76 -5.43
CA ARG A 11 -38.16 43.82 -6.17
C ARG A 11 -36.99 43.99 -5.20
N ARG A 12 -36.61 42.89 -4.53
CA ARG A 12 -35.24 42.67 -4.05
C ARG A 12 -35.03 41.19 -3.71
N PHE A 13 -35.18 40.34 -4.73
CA PHE A 13 -34.61 39.01 -4.72
C PHE A 13 -33.68 38.92 -5.93
N VAL A 14 -32.54 39.60 -5.81
CA VAL A 14 -31.45 39.48 -6.76
C VAL A 14 -30.69 38.22 -6.38
N LEU A 15 -30.83 37.22 -7.26
CA LEU A 15 -29.91 36.11 -7.52
C LEU A 15 -28.63 36.13 -6.66
N LEU A 16 -28.63 35.36 -5.57
CA LEU A 16 -27.41 34.83 -4.97
C LEU A 16 -26.90 33.74 -5.91
N SER A 17 -26.09 34.15 -6.87
CA SER A 17 -25.26 33.27 -7.68
C SER A 17 -24.48 32.36 -6.73
N THR A 18 -24.60 31.05 -6.93
CA THR A 18 -23.77 30.04 -6.27
C THR A 18 -22.32 30.27 -6.68
N LEU A 19 -21.63 31.16 -5.95
CA LEU A 19 -20.18 31.22 -5.93
C LEU A 19 -19.73 29.89 -5.32
N SER A 20 -19.44 28.93 -6.19
CA SER A 20 -18.67 27.75 -5.84
C SER A 20 -17.36 28.24 -5.23
N VAL A 21 -17.30 28.24 -3.90
CA VAL A 21 -16.07 28.49 -3.16
C VAL A 21 -15.04 27.52 -3.74
N PRO A 22 -13.94 27.99 -4.35
CA PRO A 22 -12.86 27.12 -4.73
C PRO A 22 -12.39 26.44 -3.45
N SER A 23 -12.58 25.13 -3.35
CA SER A 23 -12.01 24.36 -2.25
C SER A 23 -10.50 24.53 -2.33
N GLU A 24 -9.92 25.30 -1.41
CA GLU A 24 -8.47 25.35 -1.28
C GLU A 24 -7.98 23.90 -1.14
N PRO A 25 -6.92 23.50 -1.87
CA PRO A 25 -6.35 22.17 -1.68
C PRO A 25 -5.98 22.04 -0.21
N THR A 26 -6.59 21.09 0.49
CA THR A 26 -6.27 20.83 1.89
C THR A 26 -4.75 20.64 1.99
N PRO A 27 -4.06 21.38 2.87
CA PRO A 27 -2.62 21.21 3.04
C PRO A 27 -2.37 19.75 3.39
N LYS A 28 -1.62 19.06 2.53
CA LYS A 28 -1.26 17.65 2.77
C LYS A 28 -0.58 17.60 4.13
N ALA A 29 -1.18 16.88 5.08
CA ALA A 29 -0.61 16.71 6.41
C ALA A 29 0.83 16.22 6.25
N VAL A 30 1.79 17.00 6.77
CA VAL A 30 3.19 16.62 6.74
C VAL A 30 3.32 15.40 7.65
N TYR A 31 3.59 14.24 7.05
CA TYR A 31 3.80 13.02 7.82
C TYR A 31 5.06 13.16 8.67
N THR A 32 4.87 13.18 9.99
CA THR A 32 5.96 13.12 10.96
C THR A 32 6.10 11.69 11.44
N PRO A 33 7.10 10.91 10.97
CA PRO A 33 7.26 9.53 11.42
C PRO A 33 7.54 9.48 12.92
N PRO A 34 6.96 8.50 13.65
CA PRO A 34 7.37 8.25 15.02
C PRO A 34 8.87 7.85 15.04
N PRO A 35 9.60 8.18 16.13
CA PRO A 35 11.00 7.82 16.26
C PRO A 35 11.16 6.31 16.13
N GLN A 36 11.93 5.87 15.12
CA GLN A 36 12.18 4.44 14.93
C GLN A 36 13.25 3.97 15.93
N PRO A 37 13.06 2.85 16.65
CA PRO A 37 14.09 2.32 17.52
C PRO A 37 15.31 1.99 16.66
N ARG A 38 16.45 2.60 16.99
CA ARG A 38 17.66 2.47 16.18
C ARG A 38 18.11 1.01 16.16
N ASN A 39 18.38 0.50 14.96
CA ASN A 39 19.13 -0.74 14.76
C ASN A 39 18.47 -2.02 15.35
N ARG A 40 17.13 -2.14 15.34
CA ARG A 40 16.42 -3.36 15.81
C ARG A 40 16.89 -4.64 15.12
N LEU A 41 17.29 -4.56 13.85
CA LEU A 41 17.81 -5.69 13.07
C LEU A 41 19.31 -5.93 13.30
N GLY A 42 19.98 -5.11 14.10
CA GLY A 42 21.41 -5.17 14.31
C GLY A 42 22.24 -4.66 13.12
N PRO A 43 23.56 -4.46 13.33
CA PRO A 43 24.42 -3.87 12.32
C PRO A 43 24.60 -4.78 11.10
N ARG A 44 24.91 -4.19 9.94
CA ARG A 44 25.05 -4.90 8.66
C ARG A 44 26.07 -6.02 8.70
N TRP A 45 27.22 -5.82 9.34
CA TRP A 45 28.28 -6.83 9.45
C TRP A 45 27.81 -8.05 10.26
N LYS A 46 27.01 -7.86 11.32
CA LYS A 46 26.45 -8.95 12.12
C LYS A 46 25.45 -9.75 11.28
N ASN A 47 24.62 -9.07 10.49
CA ASN A 47 23.70 -9.75 9.58
C ASN A 47 24.44 -10.48 8.44
N ALA A 48 25.54 -9.93 7.91
CA ALA A 48 26.36 -10.64 6.94
C ALA A 48 26.95 -11.94 7.53
N LEU A 49 27.47 -11.89 8.75
CA LEU A 49 27.97 -13.05 9.47
C LEU A 49 26.85 -14.08 9.73
N LEU A 50 25.74 -13.65 10.35
CA LEU A 50 24.62 -14.51 10.69
C LEU A 50 23.95 -15.12 9.46
N ALA A 51 23.95 -14.45 8.30
CA ALA A 51 23.43 -14.99 7.05
C ALA A 51 24.21 -16.22 6.53
N LEU A 52 25.47 -16.36 6.94
CA LEU A 52 26.35 -17.47 6.60
C LEU A 52 26.31 -18.57 7.66
N ILE A 53 26.58 -18.22 8.92
CA ILE A 53 26.85 -19.20 10.00
C ILE A 53 25.71 -19.37 11.01
N GLY A 54 24.65 -18.57 10.92
CA GLY A 54 23.56 -18.61 11.90
C GLY A 54 22.66 -19.85 11.80
N LEU A 55 21.80 -20.02 12.80
CA LEU A 55 20.69 -20.98 12.75
C LEU A 55 19.75 -20.69 11.57
N PRO A 56 18.94 -21.65 11.09
CA PRO A 56 18.06 -21.45 9.94
C PRO A 56 17.21 -20.17 9.99
N TRP A 57 16.59 -19.88 11.14
CA TRP A 57 15.79 -18.66 11.34
C TRP A 57 16.65 -17.39 11.38
N GLN A 58 17.84 -17.45 12.01
CA GLN A 58 18.78 -16.32 12.07
C GLN A 58 19.28 -15.97 10.68
N ARG A 59 19.63 -16.98 9.86
CA ARG A 59 20.04 -16.80 8.47
C ARG A 59 18.95 -16.13 7.65
N ARG A 60 17.71 -16.57 7.82
CA ARG A 60 16.55 -16.00 7.11
C ARG A 60 16.34 -14.53 7.49
N LEU A 61 16.30 -14.22 8.79
CA LEU A 61 16.16 -12.84 9.27
C LEU A 61 17.33 -11.96 8.83
N ALA A 62 18.55 -12.45 8.94
CA ALA A 62 19.75 -11.71 8.58
C ALA A 62 19.79 -11.40 7.07
N ARG A 63 19.44 -12.36 6.21
CA ARG A 63 19.30 -12.12 4.76
C ARG A 63 18.24 -11.08 4.45
N ALA A 64 17.08 -11.16 5.11
CA ALA A 64 16.04 -10.15 4.96
C ALA A 64 16.50 -8.75 5.40
N ALA A 65 17.22 -8.66 6.53
CA ALA A 65 17.79 -7.40 7.01
C ALA A 65 18.80 -6.78 6.00
N LEU A 66 19.53 -7.59 5.24
CA LEU A 66 20.46 -7.11 4.21
C LEU A 66 19.77 -6.50 2.97
N TYR A 67 18.47 -6.68 2.79
CA TYR A 67 17.70 -5.96 1.77
C TYR A 67 17.36 -4.52 2.18
N VAL A 68 17.17 -4.27 3.47
CA VAL A 68 16.65 -2.99 4.00
C VAL A 68 17.43 -1.78 3.48
N PRO A 69 18.78 -1.72 3.49
CA PRO A 69 19.50 -0.55 2.98
C PRO A 69 19.22 -0.25 1.51
N ARG A 70 19.04 -1.30 0.68
CA ARG A 70 18.74 -1.13 -0.75
C ARG A 70 17.30 -0.67 -0.96
N ILE A 71 16.35 -1.19 -0.17
CA ILE A 71 14.96 -0.73 -0.19
C ILE A 71 14.90 0.76 0.19
N ARG A 72 15.60 1.17 1.26
CA ARG A 72 15.65 2.57 1.69
C ARG A 72 16.30 3.49 0.68
N TRP A 73 17.30 3.00 -0.04
CA TRP A 73 17.89 3.75 -1.15
C TRP A 73 16.84 4.06 -2.24
N TRP A 74 16.09 3.04 -2.68
CA TRP A 74 15.02 3.22 -3.67
C TRP A 74 13.85 4.06 -3.15
N GLU A 75 13.44 3.88 -1.89
CA GLU A 75 12.45 4.76 -1.25
C GLU A 75 12.85 6.24 -1.39
N ASN A 76 14.10 6.57 -1.09
CA ASN A 76 14.59 7.96 -1.22
C ASN A 76 14.61 8.44 -2.68
N GLN A 77 14.93 7.58 -3.65
CA GLN A 77 14.87 7.94 -5.07
C GLN A 77 13.42 8.21 -5.50
N PHE A 78 12.47 7.40 -5.04
CA PHE A 78 11.07 7.54 -5.39
C PHE A 78 10.34 8.64 -4.62
N ASP A 79 10.88 9.11 -3.49
CA ASP A 79 10.27 10.20 -2.72
C ASP A 79 10.22 11.51 -3.55
N THR A 80 11.13 11.67 -4.52
CA THR A 80 11.15 12.83 -5.44
C THR A 80 10.22 12.69 -6.64
N PHE A 81 9.63 11.52 -6.88
CA PHE A 81 8.77 11.27 -8.04
C PHE A 81 7.37 11.83 -7.82
N SER A 82 6.67 12.24 -8.86
CA SER A 82 5.23 12.48 -8.85
C SER A 82 4.44 11.16 -8.76
N ASP A 83 3.13 11.23 -8.50
CA ASP A 83 2.28 10.03 -8.41
C ASP A 83 2.18 9.30 -9.77
N GLU A 84 2.21 10.04 -10.89
CA GLU A 84 2.23 9.47 -12.24
C GLU A 84 3.57 8.80 -12.57
N GLU A 85 4.70 9.38 -12.12
CA GLU A 85 6.02 8.76 -12.28
C GLU A 85 6.15 7.48 -11.45
N LEU A 86 5.63 7.47 -10.22
CA LEU A 86 5.55 6.27 -9.38
C LEU A 86 4.77 5.15 -10.07
N LYS A 87 3.59 5.48 -10.60
CA LYS A 87 2.74 4.53 -11.33
C LYS A 87 3.41 4.03 -12.60
N THR A 88 4.06 4.91 -13.36
CA THR A 88 4.82 4.55 -14.57
C THR A 88 5.97 3.59 -14.24
N TYR A 89 6.70 3.85 -13.15
CA TYR A 89 7.78 2.97 -12.71
C TYR A 89 7.24 1.61 -12.24
N SER A 90 6.10 1.59 -11.54
CA SER A 90 5.39 0.36 -11.17
C SER A 90 5.04 -0.49 -12.40
N LEU A 91 4.51 0.14 -13.46
CA LEU A 91 4.21 -0.56 -14.72
C LEU A 91 5.47 -1.13 -15.39
N ARG A 92 6.60 -0.43 -15.31
CA ARG A 92 7.90 -0.94 -15.78
C ARG A 92 8.35 -2.17 -14.98
N LEU A 93 8.20 -2.17 -13.66
CA LEU A 93 8.49 -3.35 -12.82
C LEU A 93 7.57 -4.52 -13.17
N ARG A 94 6.28 -4.25 -13.42
CA ARG A 94 5.33 -5.26 -13.90
C ARG A 94 5.76 -5.89 -15.22
N GLY A 95 6.25 -5.07 -16.16
CA GLY A 95 6.84 -5.54 -17.41
C GLY A 95 8.05 -6.44 -17.20
N ARG A 96 8.98 -6.05 -16.31
CA ARG A 96 10.16 -6.86 -15.95
C ARG A 96 9.79 -8.20 -15.31
N ALA A 97 8.86 -8.19 -14.36
CA ALA A 97 8.37 -9.40 -13.70
C ALA A 97 7.72 -10.37 -14.70
N ARG A 98 6.85 -9.86 -15.56
CA ARG A 98 6.20 -10.67 -16.63
C ARG A 98 7.17 -11.14 -17.70
N GLY A 99 8.26 -10.40 -17.92
CA GLY A 99 9.38 -10.79 -18.78
C GLY A 99 10.28 -11.88 -18.19
N GLY A 100 9.97 -12.41 -17.01
CA GLY A 100 10.71 -13.52 -16.38
C GLY A 100 11.86 -13.08 -15.47
N GLU A 101 12.00 -11.79 -15.16
CA GLU A 101 12.96 -11.37 -14.14
C GLU A 101 12.54 -11.88 -12.76
N ALA A 102 13.47 -12.55 -12.07
CA ALA A 102 13.20 -13.10 -10.75
C ALA A 102 12.75 -12.02 -9.75
N LEU A 103 11.58 -12.20 -9.13
CA LEU A 103 11.01 -11.25 -8.17
C LEU A 103 11.96 -10.85 -7.02
N ASN A 104 12.82 -11.78 -6.58
CA ASN A 104 13.84 -11.49 -5.57
C ASN A 104 14.79 -10.34 -5.94
N LYS A 105 15.00 -10.10 -7.25
CA LYS A 105 15.80 -8.97 -7.75
C LYS A 105 15.03 -7.65 -7.69
N LEU A 106 13.70 -7.72 -7.80
CA LEU A 106 12.80 -6.57 -7.81
C LEU A 106 12.39 -6.09 -6.41
N ILE A 107 12.67 -6.87 -5.35
CA ILE A 107 12.35 -6.52 -3.96
C ILE A 107 12.73 -5.07 -3.61
N PRO A 108 13.97 -4.59 -3.88
CA PRO A 108 14.37 -3.25 -3.47
C PRO A 108 13.51 -2.15 -4.09
N GLU A 109 13.30 -2.19 -5.40
CA GLU A 109 12.44 -1.26 -6.11
C GLU A 109 10.98 -1.37 -5.67
N ALA A 110 10.43 -2.58 -5.65
CA ALA A 110 9.02 -2.81 -5.37
C ALA A 110 8.63 -2.36 -3.95
N PHE A 111 9.46 -2.69 -2.95
CA PHE A 111 9.20 -2.27 -1.58
C PHE A 111 9.41 -0.76 -1.41
N GLY A 112 10.36 -0.17 -2.14
CA GLY A 112 10.55 1.29 -2.18
C GLY A 112 9.30 2.02 -2.67
N LEU A 113 8.68 1.53 -3.76
CA LEU A 113 7.41 2.08 -4.26
C LEU A 113 6.29 1.98 -3.22
N VAL A 114 6.14 0.82 -2.58
CA VAL A 114 5.12 0.62 -1.54
C VAL A 114 5.35 1.56 -0.35
N CYS A 115 6.60 1.79 0.06
CA CYS A 115 6.91 2.75 1.13
C CYS A 115 6.44 4.16 0.80
N VAL A 116 6.74 4.65 -0.41
CA VAL A 116 6.34 6.00 -0.83
C VAL A 116 4.83 6.10 -0.99
N ALA A 117 4.18 5.09 -1.58
CA ALA A 117 2.72 5.03 -1.69
C ALA A 117 2.03 5.01 -0.32
N ALA A 118 2.52 4.21 0.63
CA ALA A 118 2.01 4.17 2.00
C ALA A 118 2.19 5.53 2.72
N LYS A 119 3.36 6.16 2.56
CA LYS A 119 3.65 7.48 3.13
C LYS A 119 2.68 8.54 2.59
N ARG A 120 2.41 8.54 1.28
CA ARG A 120 1.55 9.54 0.61
C ARG A 120 0.07 9.35 0.87
N HIS A 121 -0.42 8.11 0.80
CA HIS A 121 -1.86 7.85 0.82
C HIS A 121 -2.39 7.50 2.20
N LEU A 122 -1.55 6.92 3.08
CA LEU A 122 -1.97 6.54 4.43
C LEU A 122 -1.29 7.35 5.53
N GLY A 123 -0.29 8.17 5.19
CA GLY A 123 0.55 8.82 6.22
C GLY A 123 1.26 7.79 7.09
N LEU A 124 1.63 6.63 6.53
CA LEU A 124 2.33 5.56 7.24
C LEU A 124 3.59 5.17 6.47
N ARG A 125 4.74 5.19 7.13
CA ARG A 125 6.00 4.71 6.57
C ARG A 125 6.37 3.36 7.18
N PRO A 126 6.47 2.28 6.38
CA PRO A 126 6.88 0.99 6.89
C PRO A 126 8.23 1.05 7.64
N PHE A 127 8.32 0.40 8.80
CA PHE A 127 9.54 0.27 9.60
C PHE A 127 10.50 -0.75 8.99
N ASP A 128 11.79 -0.67 9.33
CA ASP A 128 12.81 -1.61 8.81
C ASP A 128 12.48 -3.08 9.14
N VAL A 129 11.91 -3.33 10.32
CA VAL A 129 11.45 -4.67 10.74
C VAL A 129 10.30 -5.18 9.88
N GLN A 130 9.40 -4.29 9.42
CA GLN A 130 8.32 -4.64 8.51
C GLN A 130 8.86 -4.92 7.11
N LEU A 131 9.85 -4.17 6.65
CA LEU A 131 10.54 -4.46 5.38
C LEU A 131 11.18 -5.85 5.41
N ALA A 132 11.90 -6.17 6.48
CA ALA A 132 12.49 -7.50 6.65
C ALA A 132 11.41 -8.59 6.72
N ALA A 133 10.33 -8.38 7.48
CA ALA A 133 9.20 -9.31 7.53
C ALA A 133 8.54 -9.51 6.16
N GLY A 134 8.38 -8.45 5.36
CA GLY A 134 7.87 -8.53 3.99
C GLY A 134 8.75 -9.41 3.09
N VAL A 135 10.08 -9.29 3.21
CA VAL A 135 11.02 -10.16 2.48
C VAL A 135 10.89 -11.61 2.92
N ILE A 136 10.75 -11.86 4.23
CA ILE A 136 10.53 -13.20 4.79
C ILE A 136 9.25 -13.82 4.22
N MET A 137 8.15 -13.07 4.21
CA MET A 137 6.86 -13.51 3.67
C MET A 137 6.93 -13.81 2.17
N HIS A 138 7.57 -12.95 1.38
CA HIS A 138 7.79 -13.21 -0.05
C HIS A 138 8.61 -14.51 -0.28
N GLN A 139 9.57 -14.79 0.59
CA GLN A 139 10.40 -16.01 0.53
C GLN A 139 9.74 -17.24 1.17
N GLY A 140 8.41 -17.23 1.34
CA GLY A 140 7.63 -18.35 1.88
C GLY A 140 7.85 -18.63 3.36
N GLY A 141 8.37 -17.65 4.12
CA GLY A 141 8.53 -17.76 5.57
C GLY A 141 7.35 -17.18 6.33
N LEU A 142 7.08 -17.71 7.52
CA LEU A 142 6.15 -17.10 8.47
C LEU A 142 6.85 -15.94 9.20
N ALA A 143 6.29 -14.74 9.13
CA ALA A 143 6.77 -13.59 9.86
C ALA A 143 5.91 -13.36 11.12
N GLU A 144 6.48 -13.65 12.29
CA GLU A 144 5.86 -13.33 13.57
C GLU A 144 6.10 -11.84 13.89
N LEU A 145 5.01 -11.10 14.03
CA LEU A 145 4.99 -9.70 14.43
C LEU A 145 4.09 -9.58 15.66
N ALA A 146 4.51 -8.81 16.66
CA ALA A 146 3.66 -8.55 17.82
C ALA A 146 2.43 -7.73 17.41
N THR A 147 1.36 -7.78 18.21
CA THR A 147 0.19 -6.93 18.01
C THR A 147 0.62 -5.46 18.10
N GLY A 148 0.15 -4.63 17.16
CA GLY A 148 0.55 -3.23 17.06
C GLY A 148 1.78 -2.96 16.16
N GLU A 149 2.54 -3.98 15.75
CA GLU A 149 3.68 -3.82 14.83
C GLU A 149 3.26 -3.65 13.35
N GLY A 150 1.97 -3.40 13.07
CA GLY A 150 1.46 -3.09 11.73
C GLY A 150 1.48 -4.26 10.73
N LYS A 151 0.96 -5.43 11.12
CA LYS A 151 0.84 -6.63 10.26
C LYS A 151 0.17 -6.35 8.91
N THR A 152 -0.94 -5.60 8.95
CA THR A 152 -1.72 -5.29 7.74
C THR A 152 -0.92 -4.45 6.74
N LEU A 153 -0.22 -3.41 7.21
CA LEU A 153 0.67 -2.61 6.34
C LEU A 153 1.85 -3.44 5.83
N CYS A 154 2.44 -4.27 6.68
CA CYS A 154 3.56 -5.14 6.32
C CYS A 154 3.20 -6.12 5.18
N ALA A 155 1.97 -6.67 5.20
CA ALA A 155 1.49 -7.59 4.16
C ALA A 155 1.39 -6.95 2.77
N THR A 156 1.29 -5.62 2.68
CA THR A 156 1.21 -4.92 1.37
C THR A 156 2.48 -5.04 0.55
N LEU A 157 3.64 -5.15 1.22
CA LEU A 157 4.95 -5.24 0.58
C LEU A 157 5.08 -6.50 -0.30
N PRO A 158 4.94 -7.73 0.24
CA PRO A 158 4.98 -8.93 -0.58
C PRO A 158 3.74 -9.06 -1.47
N ALA A 159 2.57 -8.57 -1.06
CA ALA A 159 1.37 -8.66 -1.89
C ALA A 159 1.53 -7.88 -3.19
N TYR A 160 2.02 -6.64 -3.12
CA TYR A 160 2.34 -5.84 -4.31
C TYR A 160 3.39 -6.52 -5.19
N LEU A 161 4.52 -6.96 -4.61
CA LEU A 161 5.61 -7.58 -5.37
C LEU A 161 5.15 -8.83 -6.14
N ASN A 162 4.43 -9.74 -5.48
CA ASN A 162 3.97 -10.97 -6.11
C ASN A 162 2.87 -10.71 -7.16
N ALA A 163 2.05 -9.68 -6.95
CA ALA A 163 1.02 -9.30 -7.91
C ALA A 163 1.59 -8.77 -9.25
N LEU A 164 2.85 -8.33 -9.29
CA LEU A 164 3.51 -7.87 -10.52
C LEU A 164 3.61 -8.97 -11.59
N GLU A 165 3.67 -10.25 -11.21
CA GLU A 165 3.64 -11.35 -12.19
C GLU A 165 2.29 -11.46 -12.92
N GLY A 166 1.22 -10.88 -12.38
CA GLY A 166 -0.12 -10.96 -12.96
C GLY A 166 -0.84 -12.29 -12.74
N LYS A 167 -0.40 -13.09 -11.77
CA LYS A 167 -1.07 -14.35 -11.36
C LYS A 167 -2.16 -14.15 -10.29
N GLY A 168 -2.33 -12.92 -9.81
CA GLY A 168 -3.17 -12.61 -8.66
C GLY A 168 -2.49 -12.93 -7.33
N VAL A 169 -2.89 -12.23 -6.27
CA VAL A 169 -2.47 -12.50 -4.88
C VAL A 169 -3.70 -12.55 -4.00
N HIS A 170 -3.85 -13.63 -3.23
CA HIS A 170 -4.92 -13.75 -2.25
C HIS A 170 -4.41 -13.38 -0.85
N VAL A 171 -5.07 -12.39 -0.24
CA VAL A 171 -4.81 -11.98 1.16
C VAL A 171 -5.96 -12.47 2.01
N THR A 172 -5.71 -13.53 2.77
CA THR A 172 -6.73 -14.18 3.59
C THR A 172 -6.76 -13.62 5.00
N THR A 173 -7.96 -13.32 5.51
CA THR A 173 -8.19 -12.92 6.90
C THR A 173 -9.14 -13.91 7.59
N VAL A 174 -9.34 -13.73 8.89
CA VAL A 174 -10.19 -14.63 9.69
C VAL A 174 -11.69 -14.39 9.50
N ASN A 175 -12.11 -13.23 8.97
CA ASN A 175 -13.52 -12.95 8.70
C ASN A 175 -13.71 -11.86 7.62
N ASP A 176 -14.90 -11.82 7.03
CA ASP A 176 -15.25 -10.90 5.93
C ASP A 176 -15.11 -9.42 6.33
N TYR A 177 -15.38 -9.08 7.59
CA TYR A 177 -15.20 -7.71 8.08
C TYR A 177 -13.75 -7.27 7.98
N LEU A 178 -12.81 -8.09 8.45
CA LEU A 178 -11.37 -7.79 8.37
C LEU A 178 -10.88 -7.80 6.93
N ALA A 179 -11.38 -8.72 6.09
CA ALA A 179 -11.04 -8.73 4.66
C ALA A 179 -11.43 -7.41 3.99
N ARG A 180 -12.67 -6.96 4.21
CA ARG A 180 -13.17 -5.70 3.65
C ARG A 180 -12.42 -4.49 4.21
N ARG A 181 -12.27 -4.41 5.53
CA ARG A 181 -11.58 -3.30 6.20
C ARG A 181 -10.13 -3.19 5.71
N ASP A 182 -9.40 -4.30 5.66
CA ASP A 182 -7.99 -4.29 5.26
C ASP A 182 -7.83 -3.94 3.77
N ALA A 183 -8.74 -4.39 2.91
CA ALA A 183 -8.76 -4.01 1.51
C ALA A 183 -9.10 -2.53 1.29
N GLU A 184 -10.05 -1.97 2.04
CA GLU A 184 -10.39 -0.55 1.99
C GLU A 184 -9.23 0.32 2.50
N MET A 185 -8.60 -0.07 3.61
CA MET A 185 -7.47 0.66 4.19
C MET A 185 -6.19 0.57 3.35
N MET A 186 -5.85 -0.60 2.80
CA MET A 186 -4.60 -0.79 2.04
C MET A 186 -4.79 -0.56 0.53
N GLY A 187 -6.02 -0.58 0.04
CA GLY A 187 -6.39 -0.37 -1.36
C GLY A 187 -5.76 0.86 -2.02
N PRO A 188 -5.69 2.03 -1.35
CA PRO A 188 -5.07 3.23 -1.92
C PRO A 188 -3.61 3.02 -2.34
N ILE A 189 -2.83 2.21 -1.60
CA ILE A 189 -1.43 1.89 -1.95
C ILE A 189 -1.37 1.19 -3.30
N TYR A 190 -2.16 0.13 -3.45
CA TYR A 190 -2.15 -0.69 -4.67
C TYR A 190 -2.68 0.09 -5.87
N LYS A 191 -3.76 0.86 -5.69
CA LYS A 191 -4.36 1.69 -6.74
C LYS A 191 -3.39 2.78 -7.23
N ALA A 192 -2.67 3.43 -6.32
CA ALA A 192 -1.64 4.41 -6.65
C ALA A 192 -0.52 3.79 -7.51
N LEU A 193 -0.19 2.53 -7.26
CA LEU A 193 0.80 1.78 -8.03
C LEU A 193 0.20 1.07 -9.26
N GLY A 194 -1.06 1.32 -9.61
CA GLY A 194 -1.71 0.80 -10.81
C GLY A 194 -2.17 -0.64 -10.72
N LEU A 195 -2.37 -1.19 -9.52
CA LEU A 195 -2.94 -2.52 -9.30
C LEU A 195 -4.41 -2.43 -8.89
N SER A 196 -5.17 -3.44 -9.32
CA SER A 196 -6.58 -3.63 -8.96
C SER A 196 -6.72 -4.43 -7.67
N VAL A 197 -7.75 -4.10 -6.88
CA VAL A 197 -8.01 -4.74 -5.58
C VAL A 197 -9.48 -5.14 -5.51
N GLY A 198 -9.71 -6.39 -5.14
CA GLY A 198 -11.04 -6.97 -4.95
C GLY A 198 -11.23 -7.50 -3.53
N VAL A 199 -12.49 -7.63 -3.11
CA VAL A 199 -12.86 -8.23 -1.81
C VAL A 199 -13.95 -9.25 -2.05
N ILE A 200 -13.74 -10.46 -1.56
CA ILE A 200 -14.72 -11.53 -1.58
C ILE A 200 -15.38 -11.61 -0.21
N GLN A 201 -16.71 -11.72 -0.24
CA GLN A 201 -17.54 -11.94 0.94
C GLN A 201 -18.34 -13.24 0.76
N MET A 202 -18.62 -13.94 1.86
CA MET A 202 -19.30 -15.24 1.83
C MET A 202 -20.68 -15.16 1.18
N SER A 203 -21.40 -14.05 1.34
CA SER A 203 -22.75 -13.85 0.78
C SER A 203 -22.78 -13.57 -0.72
N MET A 204 -21.64 -13.37 -1.38
CA MET A 204 -21.59 -13.08 -2.82
C MET A 204 -21.90 -14.31 -3.66
N ALA A 205 -22.72 -14.13 -4.69
CA ALA A 205 -22.99 -15.15 -5.70
C ALA A 205 -21.74 -15.45 -6.54
N GLU A 206 -21.62 -16.66 -7.08
CA GLU A 206 -20.44 -17.08 -7.85
C GLU A 206 -20.14 -16.16 -9.05
N GLN A 207 -21.19 -15.68 -9.71
CA GLN A 207 -21.10 -14.75 -10.85
C GLN A 207 -20.46 -13.42 -10.46
N GLU A 208 -20.65 -12.96 -9.22
CA GLU A 208 -20.04 -11.73 -8.68
C GLU A 208 -18.56 -11.96 -8.29
N ARG A 209 -18.20 -13.18 -7.88
CA ARG A 209 -16.84 -13.52 -7.45
C ARG A 209 -15.85 -13.61 -8.62
N HIS A 210 -16.30 -14.11 -9.77
CA HIS A 210 -15.42 -14.31 -10.92
C HIS A 210 -14.65 -13.05 -11.35
N PRO A 211 -15.26 -11.86 -11.51
CA PRO A 211 -14.51 -10.64 -11.83
C PRO A 211 -13.58 -10.20 -10.69
N ILE A 212 -13.90 -10.51 -9.43
CA ILE A 212 -13.10 -10.14 -8.24
C ILE A 212 -11.81 -10.97 -8.15
N TYR A 213 -11.86 -12.25 -8.52
CA TYR A 213 -10.67 -13.10 -8.63
C TYR A 213 -9.72 -12.67 -9.77
N ARG A 214 -10.19 -11.85 -10.72
CA ARG A 214 -9.35 -11.28 -11.78
C ARG A 214 -8.60 -10.02 -11.35
N CYS A 215 -8.86 -9.50 -10.14
CA CYS A 215 -8.05 -8.43 -9.59
C CYS A 215 -6.61 -8.89 -9.34
N ASP A 216 -5.67 -7.95 -9.37
CA ASP A 216 -4.27 -8.22 -9.06
C ASP A 216 -4.11 -8.68 -7.60
N ILE A 217 -4.95 -8.15 -6.71
CA ILE A 217 -5.01 -8.51 -5.30
C ILE A 217 -6.46 -8.76 -4.89
N THR A 218 -6.70 -9.88 -4.21
CA THR A 218 -8.02 -10.28 -3.75
C THR A 218 -7.96 -10.55 -2.25
N TYR A 219 -8.74 -9.78 -1.47
CA TYR A 219 -8.94 -10.04 -0.05
C TYR A 219 -10.13 -10.98 0.13
N GLY A 220 -10.05 -11.86 1.12
CA GLY A 220 -11.15 -12.77 1.44
C GLY A 220 -10.90 -13.54 2.73
N THR A 221 -11.79 -14.45 3.04
CA THR A 221 -11.66 -15.40 4.14
C THR A 221 -10.95 -16.67 3.69
N ALA A 222 -10.34 -17.39 4.64
CA ALA A 222 -9.68 -18.68 4.38
C ALA A 222 -10.64 -19.87 4.32
N SER A 223 -11.95 -19.62 4.49
CA SER A 223 -13.03 -20.60 4.55
C SER A 223 -13.63 -20.91 3.19
#